data_AF-A0A379SW06-F1
#
_entry.id   AF-A0A379SW06-F1
#
_cell.length_a   1.000
_cell.length_b   1.000
_cell.length_c   1.000
_cell.angle_alpha   90.00
_cell.angle_beta   90.00
_cell.angle_gamma   90.00
#
_symmetry.space_group_name_H-M   'P 1'
#
loop_
_entity.id
_entity.type
_entity.pdbx_description
1 polymer ?
#
loop_
_entity_poly.entity_id
_entity_poly.type
_entity_poly.pdbx_seq_one_letter_code
_entity_poly.pdbx_strand_id
1 'polypeptide(L)'
;MSQKLKVVTIGGGSSYTPELLEGFIKRYHELPVTELWLVDVEDGKEKLDIIFDLCQRMIDKAGVPLKLYKTLDRREALKDANFVTTQLRVGQLKARELDERIPLSHGYLGQEPTALAVYLKGCVPFRLFLASLKMLKSYVECVGH
;
A
#
# COMPACT_ATOMS: atom_id res chain seq x y z
N MET A 1 15.59 -16.78 -19.05
CA MET A 1 14.87 -17.03 -17.78
C MET A 1 13.95 -15.84 -17.53
N SER A 2 12.64 -16.03 -17.47
CA SER A 2 11.73 -14.92 -17.14
C SER A 2 11.96 -14.54 -15.68
N GLN A 3 12.38 -13.30 -15.40
CA GLN A 3 12.62 -12.89 -14.02
C GLN A 3 11.30 -12.91 -13.24
N LYS A 4 11.31 -13.58 -12.08
CA LYS A 4 10.19 -13.56 -11.15
C LYS A 4 10.14 -12.18 -10.50
N LEU A 5 9.07 -11.43 -10.74
CA LEU A 5 8.88 -10.11 -10.16
C LEU A 5 7.96 -10.21 -8.94
N LYS A 6 8.52 -9.90 -7.76
CA LYS A 6 7.82 -9.76 -6.50
C LYS A 6 7.55 -8.29 -6.20
N VAL A 7 6.27 -7.95 -6.08
CA VAL A 7 5.78 -6.61 -5.73
C VAL A 7 5.13 -6.65 -4.36
N VAL A 8 5.49 -5.69 -3.50
CA VAL A 8 4.90 -5.53 -2.16
C VAL A 8 4.14 -4.22 -2.11
N THR A 9 2.89 -4.27 -1.65
CA THR A 9 2.04 -3.10 -1.50
C THR A 9 1.71 -2.89 -0.03
N ILE A 10 2.28 -1.84 0.55
CA ILE A 10 2.03 -1.41 1.93
C ILE A 10 0.79 -0.49 1.94
N GLY A 11 -0.20 -0.83 2.77
CA GLY A 11 -1.55 -0.27 2.73
C GLY A 11 -2.50 -1.09 1.85
N GLY A 12 -2.35 -2.42 1.83
CA GLY A 12 -3.09 -3.34 0.96
C GLY A 12 -4.62 -3.27 1.09
N GLY A 13 -5.17 -2.85 2.24
CA GLY A 13 -6.61 -2.68 2.46
C GLY A 13 -7.23 -1.43 1.82
N SER A 14 -6.48 -0.73 0.96
CA SER A 14 -6.97 0.42 0.20
C SER A 14 -8.06 0.02 -0.81
N SER A 15 -9.05 0.89 -1.00
CA SER A 15 -10.04 0.75 -2.08
C SER A 15 -9.44 0.88 -3.49
N TYR A 16 -8.19 1.37 -3.61
CA TYR A 16 -7.46 1.51 -4.87
C TYR A 16 -6.63 0.27 -5.25
N THR A 17 -6.49 -0.71 -4.34
CA THR A 17 -5.76 -1.96 -4.62
C THR A 17 -6.32 -2.74 -5.82
N PRO A 18 -7.65 -2.86 -6.01
CA PRO A 18 -8.21 -3.53 -7.19
C PRO A 18 -7.80 -2.86 -8.51
N GLU A 19 -7.75 -1.53 -8.55
CA GLU A 19 -7.31 -0.77 -9.72
C GLU A 19 -5.82 -1.02 -10.01
N LEU A 20 -4.98 -1.03 -8.97
CA LEU A 20 -3.56 -1.37 -9.10
C LEU A 20 -3.38 -2.77 -9.69
N LEU A 21 -4.11 -3.76 -9.17
CA LEU A 21 -4.09 -5.13 -9.67
C LEU A 21 -4.57 -5.23 -11.11
N GLU A 22 -5.66 -4.55 -11.47
CA GLU A 22 -6.14 -4.50 -12.85
C GLU A 22 -5.07 -3.95 -13.79
N GLY A 23 -4.31 -2.94 -13.35
CA GLY A 23 -3.14 -2.42 -14.05
C GLY A 23 -2.09 -3.49 -14.33
N PHE A 24 -1.74 -4.31 -13.33
CA PHE A 24 -0.79 -5.42 -13.48
C PHE A 24 -1.32 -6.52 -14.41
N ILE A 25 -2.61 -6.86 -14.31
CA ILE A 25 -3.23 -7.85 -15.18
C ILE A 25 -3.18 -7.40 -16.65
N LYS A 26 -3.59 -6.16 -16.94
CA LYS A 26 -3.62 -5.62 -18.31
C LYS A 26 -2.23 -5.55 -18.95
N ARG A 27 -1.19 -5.28 -18.15
CA ARG A 27 0.19 -5.10 -18.61
C ARG A 27 1.11 -6.28 -18.28
N TYR A 28 0.53 -7.45 -18.00
CA TYR A 28 1.30 -8.63 -17.59
C TYR A 28 2.39 -9.04 -18.61
N HIS A 29 2.16 -8.78 -19.90
CA HIS A 29 3.12 -9.06 -20.96
C HIS A 29 4.35 -8.13 -20.97
N GLU A 30 4.20 -6.90 -20.48
CA GLU A 30 5.30 -5.94 -20.31
C GLU A 30 5.98 -6.11 -18.95
N LEU A 31 5.18 -6.37 -17.91
CA LEU A 31 5.62 -6.51 -16.53
C LEU A 31 5.04 -7.80 -15.91
N PRO A 32 5.72 -8.95 -16.07
CA PRO A 32 5.23 -10.24 -15.60
C PRO A 32 5.37 -10.37 -14.07
N VAL A 33 4.46 -9.74 -13.34
CA VAL A 33 4.40 -9.81 -11.87
C VAL A 33 3.97 -11.20 -11.43
N THR A 34 4.89 -11.97 -10.86
CA THR A 34 4.61 -13.34 -10.41
C THR A 34 4.04 -13.39 -9.00
N GLU A 35 4.38 -12.41 -8.16
CA GLU A 35 3.93 -12.35 -6.76
C GLU A 35 3.53 -10.93 -6.38
N LEU A 36 2.33 -10.78 -5.81
CA LEU A 36 1.84 -9.55 -5.21
C LEU A 36 1.54 -9.78 -3.73
N TRP A 37 2.19 -9.00 -2.86
CA TRP A 37 2.04 -9.07 -1.41
C TRP A 37 1.31 -7.85 -0.90
N LEU A 38 0.13 -8.03 -0.32
CA LEU A 38 -0.65 -6.98 0.31
C LEU A 38 -0.34 -6.93 1.80
N VAL A 39 0.15 -5.79 2.28
CA VAL A 39 0.52 -5.59 3.68
C VAL A 39 -0.32 -4.51 4.29
N ASP A 40 -0.90 -4.76 5.46
CA ASP A 40 -1.58 -3.75 6.26
C ASP A 40 -1.24 -3.88 7.74
N VAL A 41 -1.82 -3.02 8.58
CA VAL A 41 -1.72 -3.10 10.04
C VAL A 41 -2.96 -3.79 10.62
N GLU A 42 -2.91 -4.20 11.90
CA GLU A 42 -4.04 -4.85 12.58
C GLU A 42 -5.36 -4.09 12.42
N ASP A 43 -5.35 -2.77 12.60
CA ASP A 43 -6.54 -1.91 12.43
C ASP A 43 -7.14 -1.94 11.01
N GLY A 44 -6.34 -2.31 10.00
CA GLY A 44 -6.73 -2.41 8.60
C GLY A 44 -7.09 -3.83 8.15
N LYS A 45 -6.96 -4.84 9.03
CA LYS A 45 -7.08 -6.27 8.68
C LYS A 45 -8.41 -6.61 7.99
N GLU A 46 -9.53 -6.13 8.51
CA GLU A 46 -10.86 -6.41 7.94
C GLU A 46 -10.97 -5.88 6.49
N LYS A 47 -10.45 -4.68 6.24
CA LYS A 47 -10.41 -4.11 4.89
C LYS A 47 -9.47 -4.89 3.98
N LEU A 48 -8.30 -5.28 4.50
CA LEU A 48 -7.34 -6.12 3.78
C LEU A 48 -7.97 -7.43 3.35
N ASP A 49 -8.75 -8.09 4.22
CA ASP A 49 -9.42 -9.35 3.90
C ASP A 49 -10.45 -9.19 2.77
N ILE A 50 -11.32 -8.17 2.85
CA ILE A 50 -12.32 -7.88 1.82
C ILE A 50 -11.65 -7.60 0.47
N ILE A 51 -10.61 -6.77 0.48
CA ILE A 51 -9.87 -6.38 -0.73
C ILE A 51 -9.11 -7.58 -1.32
N PHE A 52 -8.49 -8.40 -0.46
CA PHE A 52 -7.80 -9.61 -0.88
C PHE A 52 -8.75 -10.57 -1.62
N ASP A 53 -9.95 -10.82 -1.07
CA ASP A 53 -10.91 -11.73 -1.70
C ASP A 53 -11.40 -11.21 -3.06
N LEU A 54 -11.58 -9.89 -3.20
CA LEU A 54 -11.91 -9.27 -4.47
C LEU A 54 -10.77 -9.44 -5.48
N CYS A 55 -9.55 -9.13 -5.08
CA CYS A 55 -8.35 -9.25 -5.89
C CYS A 55 -8.12 -10.70 -6.35
N GLN A 56 -8.33 -11.68 -5.48
CA GLN A 56 -8.20 -13.10 -5.83
C GLN A 56 -9.17 -13.48 -6.95
N ARG A 57 -10.44 -13.09 -6.85
CA ARG A 57 -11.43 -13.35 -7.91
C ARG A 57 -11.06 -12.68 -9.24
N MET A 58 -10.44 -11.50 -9.20
CA MET A 58 -9.98 -10.80 -10.41
C MET A 58 -8.83 -11.55 -11.09
N ILE A 59 -7.87 -12.08 -10.31
CA ILE A 59 -6.75 -12.89 -10.81
C ILE A 59 -7.27 -14.18 -11.43
N ASP A 60 -8.14 -14.90 -10.72
CA ASP A 60 -8.72 -16.16 -11.18
C ASP A 60 -9.49 -15.97 -12.50
N LYS A 61 -10.24 -14.86 -12.61
CA LYS A 61 -10.96 -14.50 -13.85
C LYS A 61 -10.03 -14.14 -15.00
N ALA A 62 -8.90 -13.49 -14.71
CA ALA A 62 -7.93 -13.07 -15.72
C ALA A 62 -7.05 -14.23 -16.23
N GLY A 63 -6.89 -15.29 -15.44
CA GLY A 63 -6.07 -16.45 -15.81
C GLY A 63 -4.57 -16.14 -15.90
N VAL A 64 -4.10 -15.08 -15.25
CA VAL A 64 -2.68 -14.72 -15.22
C VAL A 64 -1.96 -15.53 -14.12
N PRO A 65 -0.70 -15.97 -14.33
CA PRO A 65 0.05 -16.72 -13.33
C PRO A 65 0.66 -15.80 -12.25
N LEU A 66 -0.19 -14.97 -11.64
CA LEU A 66 0.14 -14.07 -10.53
C LEU A 66 -0.38 -14.67 -9.22
N LYS A 67 0.48 -14.78 -8.21
CA LYS A 67 0.11 -15.22 -6.86
C LYS A 67 -0.13 -14.04 -5.94
N LEU A 68 -1.26 -14.04 -5.23
CA LEU A 68 -1.61 -13.01 -4.25
C LEU A 68 -1.36 -13.53 -2.83
N TYR A 69 -0.69 -12.71 -2.01
CA TYR A 69 -0.47 -12.96 -0.60
C TYR A 69 -0.95 -11.78 0.23
N LYS A 70 -1.38 -12.03 1.46
CA LYS A 70 -1.65 -10.99 2.46
C LYS A 70 -0.92 -11.32 3.75
N THR A 71 -0.39 -10.29 4.41
CA THR A 71 0.25 -10.44 5.73
C THR A 71 0.14 -9.13 6.51
N LEU A 72 0.21 -9.24 7.83
CA LEU A 72 0.35 -8.08 8.72
C LEU A 72 1.82 -7.87 9.13
N ASP A 73 2.69 -8.83 8.82
CA ASP A 73 4.13 -8.72 9.01
C ASP A 73 4.80 -8.17 7.74
N ARG A 74 5.13 -6.88 7.80
CA ARG A 74 5.88 -6.21 6.73
C ARG A 74 7.28 -6.79 6.48
N ARG A 75 7.94 -7.39 7.48
CA ARG A 75 9.30 -7.92 7.32
C ARG A 75 9.30 -9.16 6.42
N GLU A 76 8.31 -10.02 6.61
CA GLU A 76 8.07 -11.18 5.77
C GLU A 76 7.81 -10.76 4.31
N ALA A 77 6.91 -9.80 4.10
CA ALA A 77 6.54 -9.35 2.77
C ALA A 77 7.72 -8.72 2.01
N LEU A 78 8.51 -7.88 2.68
CA LEU A 78 9.63 -7.15 2.06
C LEU A 78 10.81 -8.04 1.70
N LYS A 79 10.87 -9.27 2.22
CA LYS A 79 11.95 -10.19 1.89
C LYS A 79 11.97 -10.48 0.39
N ASP A 80 13.10 -10.24 -0.26
CA ASP A 80 13.36 -10.47 -1.69
C ASP A 80 12.40 -9.69 -2.63
N ALA A 81 11.81 -8.60 -2.15
CA ALA A 81 10.93 -7.76 -2.95
C ALA A 81 11.72 -7.00 -4.03
N ASN A 82 11.24 -7.02 -5.27
CA ASN A 82 11.82 -6.22 -6.36
C ASN A 82 11.26 -4.78 -6.35
N PHE A 83 9.97 -4.64 -6.03
CA PHE A 83 9.30 -3.35 -5.98
C PHE A 83 8.44 -3.23 -4.71
N VAL A 84 8.40 -2.02 -4.17
CA VAL A 84 7.55 -1.67 -3.02
C VAL A 84 6.69 -0.48 -3.38
N THR A 85 5.37 -0.63 -3.33
CA THR A 85 4.41 0.46 -3.47
C THR A 85 3.79 0.79 -2.11
N THR A 86 3.54 2.07 -1.86
CA THR A 86 2.94 2.54 -0.60
C THR A 86 1.68 3.34 -0.91
N GLN A 87 0.55 2.88 -0.38
CA GLN A 87 -0.75 3.53 -0.50
C GLN A 87 -1.36 3.80 0.89
N LEU A 88 -0.47 4.19 1.81
CA LEU A 88 -0.79 4.40 3.21
C LEU A 88 -1.63 5.66 3.42
N ARG A 89 -2.72 5.52 4.16
CA ARG A 89 -3.45 6.63 4.78
C ARG A 89 -3.37 6.48 6.30
N VAL A 90 -2.40 7.15 6.92
CA VAL A 90 -2.22 7.10 8.37
C VAL A 90 -3.43 7.73 9.06
N GLY A 91 -4.03 7.00 10.01
CA GLY A 91 -5.26 7.40 10.68
C GLY A 91 -6.56 7.15 9.89
N GLN A 92 -6.47 6.47 8.74
CA GLN A 92 -7.62 6.00 7.96
C GLN A 92 -8.58 7.16 7.61
N LEU A 93 -9.88 6.89 7.46
CA LEU A 93 -10.89 7.92 7.20
C LEU A 93 -11.13 8.83 8.41
N LYS A 94 -10.87 8.36 9.63
CA LYS A 94 -11.07 9.13 10.87
C LYS A 94 -10.12 10.33 10.94
N ALA A 95 -8.86 10.16 10.57
CA ALA A 95 -7.93 11.29 10.47
C ALA A 95 -8.36 12.28 9.40
N ARG A 96 -8.86 11.80 8.25
CA ARG A 96 -9.41 12.68 7.22
C ARG A 96 -10.61 13.50 7.73
N GLU A 97 -11.50 12.89 8.50
CA GLU A 97 -12.63 13.61 9.10
C GLU A 97 -12.14 14.74 10.01
N LEU A 98 -11.05 14.53 10.77
CA LEU A 98 -10.44 15.56 11.60
C LEU A 98 -9.75 16.65 10.75
N ASP A 99 -9.05 16.27 9.68
CA ASP A 99 -8.41 17.21 8.76
C ASP A 99 -9.43 18.13 8.05
N GLU A 100 -10.67 17.67 7.88
CA GLU A 100 -11.76 18.44 7.29
C GLU A 100 -12.54 19.24 8.36
N ARG A 101 -12.81 18.65 9.55
CA ARG A 101 -13.59 19.30 10.62
C ARG A 101 -12.84 20.38 11.39
N ILE A 102 -11.57 20.17 11.73
CA ILE A 102 -10.82 21.11 12.56
C ILE A 102 -10.67 22.48 11.87
N PRO A 103 -10.33 22.56 10.57
CA PRO A 103 -10.29 23.86 9.89
C PRO A 103 -11.69 24.48 9.78
N LEU A 104 -12.71 23.66 9.50
CA LEU A 104 -14.09 24.12 9.37
C LEU A 104 -14.62 24.74 10.67
N SER A 105 -14.26 24.17 11.83
CA SER A 105 -14.65 24.73 13.14
C SER A 105 -13.99 26.08 13.44
N HIS A 106 -12.95 26.47 12.70
CA HIS A 106 -12.26 27.75 12.81
C HIS A 106 -12.56 28.69 11.62
N GLY A 107 -13.56 28.36 10.79
CA GLY A 107 -13.97 29.19 9.65
C GLY A 107 -13.10 29.04 8.40
N TYR A 108 -12.22 28.03 8.34
CA TYR A 108 -11.36 27.75 7.20
C TYR A 108 -11.84 26.52 6.43
N LEU A 109 -11.63 26.49 5.11
CA LEU A 109 -11.95 25.31 4.30
C LEU A 109 -10.94 24.19 4.60
N GLY A 110 -11.42 23.07 5.12
CA GLY A 110 -10.64 21.83 5.26
C GLY A 110 -10.85 20.97 4.01
N GLN A 111 -9.82 20.80 3.19
CA GLN A 111 -9.87 19.96 1.99
C GLN A 111 -8.53 19.24 1.80
N GLU A 112 -8.56 17.99 1.35
CA GLU A 112 -7.37 17.28 0.86
C GLU A 112 -7.18 17.58 -0.64
N PRO A 113 -6.02 18.09 -1.11
CA PRO A 113 -4.75 18.34 -0.41
C PRO A 113 -4.44 19.85 -0.29
N THR A 114 -5.08 20.56 0.64
CA THR A 114 -4.74 21.97 0.94
C THR A 114 -3.64 22.03 2.01
N ALA A 115 -2.84 23.10 2.02
CA ALA A 115 -1.65 23.25 2.89
C ALA A 115 -1.87 22.91 4.37
N LEU A 116 -3.03 23.24 4.94
CA LEU A 116 -3.36 22.94 6.34
C LEU A 116 -3.59 21.44 6.59
N ALA A 117 -4.32 20.78 5.69
CA ALA A 117 -4.52 19.34 5.72
C ALA A 117 -3.23 18.58 5.43
N VAL A 118 -2.36 19.11 4.57
CA VAL A 118 -1.02 18.54 4.31
C VAL A 118 -0.07 18.71 5.49
N TYR A 119 -0.17 19.79 6.28
CA TYR A 119 0.63 19.97 7.50
C TYR A 119 0.23 18.97 8.59
N LEU A 120 -1.08 18.85 8.86
CA LEU A 120 -1.63 17.90 9.84
C LEU A 120 -1.38 16.44 9.42
N LYS A 121 -1.61 16.13 8.13
CA LYS A 121 -1.24 14.85 7.52
C LYS A 121 0.24 14.69 7.28
N GLY A 122 1.09 15.70 7.37
CA GLY A 122 2.51 15.58 7.00
C GLY A 122 3.30 14.92 8.11
N CYS A 123 3.02 15.30 9.35
CA CYS A 123 3.85 14.92 10.49
C CYS A 123 3.82 13.41 10.81
N VAL A 124 2.69 12.72 10.62
CA VAL A 124 2.54 11.30 11.00
C VAL A 124 2.98 10.32 9.89
N PRO A 125 2.51 10.44 8.63
CA PRO A 125 2.98 9.67 7.49
C PRO A 125 4.44 9.94 7.14
N PHE A 126 4.97 11.15 7.33
CA PHE A 126 6.40 11.38 7.08
C PHE A 126 7.27 10.51 8.00
N ARG A 127 6.88 10.34 9.27
CA ARG A 127 7.60 9.45 10.20
C ARG A 127 7.46 7.97 9.84
N LEU A 128 6.29 7.55 9.35
CA LEU A 128 6.06 6.19 8.87
C LEU A 128 6.79 5.92 7.55
N PHE A 129 6.80 6.89 6.63
CA PHE A 129 7.53 6.86 5.37
C PHE A 129 9.04 6.84 5.62
N LEU A 130 9.56 7.66 6.52
CA LEU A 130 10.95 7.60 6.98
C LEU A 130 11.27 6.28 7.66
N ALA A 131 10.33 5.68 8.41
CA ALA A 131 10.52 4.35 8.99
C ALA A 131 10.58 3.27 7.90
N SER A 132 9.70 3.33 6.90
CA SER A 132 9.72 2.44 5.74
C SER A 132 11.00 2.60 4.93
N LEU A 133 11.46 3.84 4.70
CA LEU A 133 12.72 4.14 4.01
C LEU A 133 13.94 3.69 4.81
N LYS A 134 13.98 3.92 6.13
CA LYS A 134 15.05 3.40 6.99
C LYS A 134 15.07 1.87 6.97
N MET A 135 13.91 1.23 6.98
CA MET A 135 13.82 -0.22 6.93
C MET A 135 14.20 -0.79 5.55
N LEU A 136 13.83 -0.11 4.46
CA LEU A 136 14.30 -0.40 3.11
C LEU A 136 15.83 -0.25 3.02
N LYS A 137 16.38 0.82 3.60
CA LYS A 137 17.83 1.04 3.66
C LYS A 137 18.54 -0.05 4.47
N SER A 138 18.04 -0.39 5.66
CA SER A 138 18.56 -1.49 6.47
C SER A 138 18.42 -2.85 5.79
N TYR A 139 17.36 -3.07 5.01
CA TYR A 139 17.16 -4.30 4.24
C TYR A 139 18.16 -4.40 3.07
N VAL A 140 18.36 -3.32 2.31
CA VAL A 140 19.38 -3.23 1.27
C VAL A 140 20.79 -3.41 1.85
N GLU A 141 21.07 -2.83 3.02
CA GLU A 141 22.34 -3.01 3.74
C GLU A 141 22.53 -4.43 4.31
N CYS A 142 21.46 -5.14 4.69
CA CYS A 142 21.53 -6.52 5.20
C CYS A 142 21.67 -7.58 4.09
N VAL A 143 21.17 -7.30 2.88
CA VAL A 143 21.20 -8.21 1.72
C VAL A 143 22.39 -7.89 0.79
N GLY A 144 23.04 -6.74 0.98
CA GLY A 144 24.31 -6.40 0.34
C GLY A 144 25.51 -7.14 0.93
N HIS A 145 25.56 -8.47 0.74
CA HIS A 145 26.78 -9.28 0.74
C HIS A 145 26.59 -10.53 -0.11
#